data_AF-A0A1Y0EI94-F1
#
_entry.id   AF-A0A1Y0EI94-F1
#
_cell.length_a   1.000
_cell.length_b   1.000
_cell.length_c   1.000
_cell.angle_alpha   90.00
_cell.angle_beta   90.00
_cell.angle_gamma   90.00
#
_symmetry.space_group_name_H-M   'P 1'
#
loop_
_entity.id
_entity.type
_entity.pdbx_description
1 polymer ?
#
loop_
_entity_poly.entity_id
_entity_poly.type
_entity_poly.pdbx_seq_one_letter_code
_entity_poly.pdbx_strand_id
1 'polypeptide(L)'
;MNKLTLITAALTACLASAAYPAATPSGGPLDIRIRTATYNENQVYTIETDLRHATTIHFGPGERFEAVIVGDTESFQVDPIPELGNVLTIKPHVGGASTNMTVITNRHSYSFHLREGQIQGRTGMFFEVRFQYPEDRRPNTSAPKGYEAPRNYAYVASGTGDFRPSSVYDDGRFTYFTFPENARQPALFKADADGRERTVNWTQQGNTVRVLGVNPFWTLRIGDEAICIQRDETALTVGN
;
A
#
# COMPACT_ATOMS: atom_id res chain seq x y z
N MET A 1 73.37 -29.01 17.34
CA MET A 1 72.39 -27.90 17.46
C MET A 1 71.37 -28.04 16.33
N ASN A 2 70.29 -28.80 16.56
CA ASN A 2 69.23 -29.02 15.57
C ASN A 2 68.20 -27.89 15.65
N LYS A 3 67.98 -27.19 14.53
CA LYS A 3 66.95 -26.16 14.40
C LYS A 3 65.60 -26.85 14.18
N LEU A 4 64.69 -26.70 15.14
CA LEU A 4 63.27 -27.05 14.99
C LEU A 4 62.61 -25.98 14.12
N THR A 5 62.12 -26.37 12.95
CA THR A 5 61.29 -25.52 12.09
C THR A 5 59.83 -25.70 12.51
N LEU A 6 59.25 -24.69 13.17
CA LEU A 6 57.82 -24.62 13.46
C LEU A 6 57.04 -24.32 12.17
N ILE A 7 56.14 -25.22 11.79
CA ILE A 7 55.14 -24.98 10.74
C ILE A 7 53.94 -24.30 11.39
N THR A 8 53.74 -23.02 11.09
CA THR A 8 52.57 -22.25 11.52
C THR A 8 51.39 -22.59 10.61
N ALA A 9 50.41 -23.34 11.13
CA ALA A 9 49.15 -23.57 10.43
C ALA A 9 48.30 -22.28 10.47
N ALA A 10 48.18 -21.61 9.32
CA ALA A 10 47.30 -20.45 9.17
C ALA A 10 45.83 -20.93 9.10
N LEU A 11 45.10 -20.79 10.20
CA LEU A 11 43.67 -21.07 10.27
C LEU A 11 42.91 -19.96 9.54
N THR A 12 42.54 -20.19 8.28
CA THR A 12 41.73 -19.26 7.49
C THR A 12 40.29 -19.35 7.97
N ALA A 13 39.85 -18.41 8.80
CA ALA A 13 38.45 -18.29 9.19
C ALA A 13 37.63 -17.83 7.98
N CYS A 14 36.94 -18.76 7.31
CA CYS A 14 35.90 -18.41 6.35
C CYS A 14 34.75 -17.72 7.10
N LEU A 15 34.64 -16.40 6.93
CA LEU A 15 33.42 -15.66 7.27
C LEU A 15 32.34 -16.08 6.28
N ALA A 16 31.64 -17.18 6.58
CA ALA A 16 30.45 -17.57 5.83
C ALA A 16 29.39 -16.49 6.02
N SER A 17 29.13 -15.71 4.98
CA SER A 17 28.02 -14.77 4.95
C SER A 17 26.72 -15.57 5.09
N ALA A 18 25.94 -15.31 6.14
CA ALA A 18 24.65 -15.98 6.34
C ALA A 18 23.69 -15.57 5.22
N ALA A 19 23.46 -16.46 4.26
CA ALA A 19 22.37 -16.32 3.31
C ALA A 19 21.07 -16.72 4.01
N TYR A 20 20.09 -15.81 4.04
CA TYR A 20 18.77 -16.11 4.61
C TYR A 20 17.94 -16.89 3.59
N PRO A 21 17.24 -17.97 3.99
CA PRO A 21 16.28 -18.65 3.12
C PRO A 21 15.10 -17.71 2.80
N ALA A 22 14.27 -18.11 1.83
CA ALA A 22 13.04 -17.39 1.50
C ALA A 22 12.19 -17.14 2.76
N ALA A 23 11.66 -15.92 2.89
CA ALA A 23 10.86 -15.53 4.04
C ALA A 23 9.41 -15.92 3.78
N THR A 24 8.82 -16.68 4.69
CA THR A 24 7.37 -16.85 4.72
C THR A 24 6.76 -15.68 5.50
N PRO A 25 5.85 -14.89 4.90
CA PRO A 25 5.09 -13.85 5.61
C PRO A 25 4.51 -14.41 6.91
N SER A 26 4.46 -13.63 8.01
CA SER A 26 4.02 -14.08 9.33
C SER A 26 2.52 -13.87 9.56
N GLY A 27 1.86 -14.72 10.36
CA GLY A 27 0.41 -14.66 10.58
C GLY A 27 0.00 -13.57 11.56
N GLY A 28 -1.17 -12.98 11.31
CA GLY A 28 -1.77 -11.98 12.19
C GLY A 28 -2.34 -12.57 13.49
N PRO A 29 -2.59 -11.72 14.51
CA PRO A 29 -3.06 -12.16 15.82
C PRO A 29 -4.53 -12.58 15.86
N LEU A 30 -5.35 -12.09 14.92
CA LEU A 30 -6.79 -12.40 14.84
C LEU A 30 -7.10 -13.54 13.88
N ASP A 31 -6.41 -13.58 12.72
CA ASP A 31 -6.48 -14.67 11.77
C ASP A 31 -5.08 -14.90 11.18
N ILE A 32 -4.55 -16.09 11.36
CA ILE A 32 -3.20 -16.49 10.93
C ILE A 32 -3.06 -16.62 9.41
N ARG A 33 -4.16 -16.60 8.66
CA ARG A 33 -4.20 -16.60 7.20
C ARG A 33 -4.09 -15.20 6.59
N ILE A 34 -4.25 -14.16 7.40
CA ILE A 34 -3.87 -12.79 7.06
C ILE A 34 -2.41 -12.64 7.46
N ARG A 35 -1.53 -12.50 6.46
CA ARG A 35 -0.08 -12.49 6.65
C ARG A 35 0.50 -11.09 6.49
N THR A 36 1.64 -10.87 7.14
CA THR A 36 2.43 -9.65 7.05
C THR A 36 3.87 -10.00 6.71
N ALA A 37 4.49 -9.24 5.81
CA ALA A 37 5.91 -9.36 5.49
C ALA A 37 6.59 -7.99 5.56
N THR A 38 7.80 -7.94 6.12
CA THR A 38 8.63 -6.74 6.04
C THR A 38 9.37 -6.74 4.71
N TYR A 39 9.24 -5.67 3.94
CA TYR A 39 9.90 -5.50 2.65
C TYR A 39 11.43 -5.41 2.80
N ASN A 40 12.11 -6.07 1.88
CA ASN A 40 13.54 -6.07 1.66
C ASN A 40 13.78 -6.46 0.20
N GLU A 41 14.50 -5.60 -0.54
CA GLU A 41 14.78 -5.78 -1.97
C GLU A 41 15.54 -7.08 -2.30
N ASN A 42 16.30 -7.61 -1.33
CA ASN A 42 17.15 -8.79 -1.51
C ASN A 42 16.52 -10.07 -0.95
N GLN A 43 15.22 -10.04 -0.63
CA GLN A 43 14.51 -11.18 -0.04
C GLN A 43 13.52 -11.81 -1.02
N VAL A 44 13.51 -13.15 -1.06
CA VAL A 44 12.46 -13.92 -1.72
C VAL A 44 11.35 -14.21 -0.73
N TYR A 45 10.10 -13.98 -1.13
CA TYR A 45 8.92 -14.21 -0.30
C TYR A 45 8.15 -15.45 -0.75
N THR A 46 7.99 -16.43 0.14
CA THR A 46 7.16 -17.61 -0.16
C THR A 46 5.69 -17.27 0.02
N ILE A 47 4.89 -17.50 -1.02
CA ILE A 47 3.43 -17.28 -1.00
C ILE A 47 2.74 -18.63 -1.16
N GLU A 48 2.00 -18.99 -0.11
CA GLU A 48 1.29 -20.27 -0.05
C GLU A 48 -0.17 -20.06 -0.47
N THR A 49 -0.56 -20.81 -1.48
CA THR A 49 -1.87 -20.76 -2.14
C THR A 49 -2.57 -22.11 -2.02
N ASP A 50 -3.88 -22.12 -2.29
CA ASP A 50 -4.70 -23.32 -2.18
C ASP A 50 -5.76 -23.34 -3.29
N LEU A 51 -5.98 -24.50 -3.89
CA LEU A 51 -7.01 -24.67 -4.92
C LEU A 51 -8.38 -24.17 -4.44
N ARG A 52 -9.11 -23.52 -5.36
CA ARG A 52 -10.43 -22.91 -5.11
C ARG A 52 -10.41 -21.69 -4.19
N HIS A 53 -9.24 -21.23 -3.76
CA HIS A 53 -9.06 -20.02 -2.98
C HIS A 53 -8.18 -19.02 -3.75
N ALA A 54 -8.46 -17.73 -3.56
CA ALA A 54 -7.63 -16.66 -4.09
C ALA A 54 -6.78 -16.07 -2.97
N THR A 55 -5.51 -15.81 -3.25
CA THR A 55 -4.61 -15.10 -2.35
C THR A 55 -4.42 -13.68 -2.85
N THR A 56 -4.60 -12.68 -1.99
CA THR A 56 -4.42 -11.27 -2.34
C THR A 56 -3.16 -10.70 -1.69
N ILE A 57 -2.36 -9.96 -2.46
CA ILE A 57 -1.15 -9.27 -1.98
C ILE A 57 -1.40 -7.77 -2.04
N HIS A 58 -1.19 -7.09 -0.90
CA HIS A 58 -1.22 -5.64 -0.77
C HIS A 58 0.21 -5.12 -0.67
N PHE A 59 0.60 -4.32 -1.66
CA PHE A 59 1.88 -3.61 -1.70
C PHE A 59 1.78 -2.26 -0.99
N GLY A 60 2.86 -1.49 -0.97
CA GLY A 60 2.93 -0.19 -0.33
C GLY A 60 1.97 0.83 -0.94
N PRO A 61 1.48 1.82 -0.15
CA PRO A 61 0.66 2.89 -0.70
C PRO A 61 1.37 3.66 -1.82
N GLY A 62 0.66 3.90 -2.92
CA GLY A 62 1.18 4.63 -4.08
C GLY A 62 2.07 3.81 -5.02
N GLU A 63 2.22 2.51 -4.77
CA GLU A 63 2.78 1.57 -5.74
C GLU A 63 1.86 1.45 -6.96
N ARG A 64 2.48 1.35 -8.13
CA ARG A 64 1.85 1.11 -9.43
C ARG A 64 2.62 0.02 -10.12
N PHE A 65 1.90 -0.99 -10.62
CA PHE A 65 2.50 -2.10 -11.33
C PHE A 65 3.06 -1.64 -12.68
N GLU A 66 4.34 -1.88 -12.90
CA GLU A 66 5.00 -1.67 -14.19
C GLU A 66 5.11 -3.00 -14.94
N ALA A 67 5.42 -4.09 -14.22
CA ALA A 67 5.45 -5.44 -14.78
C ALA A 67 5.15 -6.51 -13.73
N VAL A 68 4.51 -7.59 -14.17
CA VAL A 68 4.36 -8.83 -13.41
C VAL A 68 4.82 -9.97 -14.29
N ILE A 69 5.79 -10.74 -13.82
CA ILE A 69 6.43 -11.83 -14.56
C ILE A 69 6.23 -13.10 -13.74
N VAL A 70 5.60 -14.11 -14.32
CA VAL A 70 5.31 -15.38 -13.66
C VAL A 70 5.91 -16.50 -14.50
N GLY A 71 6.64 -17.42 -13.86
CA GLY A 71 7.32 -18.51 -14.58
C GLY A 71 6.35 -19.54 -15.17
N ASP A 72 5.31 -19.90 -14.42
CA ASP A 72 4.28 -20.86 -14.82
C ASP A 72 2.88 -20.20 -14.74
N THR A 73 2.44 -19.67 -15.87
CA THR A 73 1.13 -19.00 -16.02
C THR A 73 -0.02 -19.96 -16.30
N GLU A 74 0.27 -21.24 -16.56
CA GLU A 74 -0.76 -22.28 -16.71
C GLU A 74 -1.23 -22.74 -15.34
N SER A 75 -0.31 -22.90 -14.39
CA SER A 75 -0.61 -23.30 -13.02
C SER A 75 -1.11 -22.16 -12.14
N PHE A 76 -0.72 -20.91 -12.43
CA PHE A 76 -1.08 -19.74 -11.63
C PHE A 76 -1.61 -18.61 -12.50
N GLN A 77 -2.85 -18.21 -12.25
CA GLN A 77 -3.39 -16.96 -12.75
C GLN A 77 -3.05 -15.83 -11.78
N VAL A 78 -2.45 -14.76 -12.29
CA VAL A 78 -2.03 -13.60 -11.52
C VAL A 78 -2.59 -12.33 -12.14
N ASP A 79 -3.44 -11.64 -11.38
CA ASP A 79 -4.18 -10.47 -11.85
C ASP A 79 -3.91 -9.27 -10.92
N PRO A 80 -3.16 -8.24 -11.37
CA PRO A 80 -3.19 -6.93 -10.73
C PRO A 80 -4.62 -6.37 -10.74
N ILE A 81 -4.98 -5.58 -9.73
CA ILE A 81 -6.25 -4.84 -9.68
C ILE A 81 -5.95 -3.34 -9.76
N PRO A 82 -5.86 -2.75 -10.97
CA PRO A 82 -5.45 -1.36 -11.16
C PRO A 82 -6.36 -0.35 -10.46
N GLU A 83 -7.66 -0.66 -10.33
CA GLU A 83 -8.64 0.17 -9.63
C GLU A 83 -8.32 0.32 -8.13
N LEU A 84 -7.67 -0.68 -7.54
CA LEU A 84 -7.19 -0.66 -6.15
C LEU A 84 -5.73 -0.18 -6.05
N GLY A 85 -5.06 0.04 -7.20
CA GLY A 85 -3.71 0.60 -7.32
C GLY A 85 -2.58 -0.38 -6.99
N ASN A 86 -2.53 -0.84 -5.75
CA ASN A 86 -1.41 -1.57 -5.15
C ASN A 86 -1.79 -3.00 -4.72
N VAL A 87 -2.76 -3.62 -5.41
CA VAL A 87 -3.30 -4.93 -5.06
C VAL A 87 -3.15 -5.90 -6.22
N LEU A 88 -2.74 -7.13 -5.92
CA LEU A 88 -2.56 -8.23 -6.88
C LEU A 88 -3.19 -9.50 -6.33
N THR A 89 -3.90 -10.24 -7.17
CA THR A 89 -4.54 -11.51 -6.81
C THR A 89 -3.86 -12.67 -7.50
N ILE A 90 -3.73 -13.78 -6.78
CA ILE A 90 -3.17 -15.05 -7.26
C ILE A 90 -4.24 -16.14 -7.10
N LYS A 91 -4.45 -16.92 -8.16
CA LYS A 91 -5.37 -18.06 -8.19
C LYS A 91 -4.63 -19.27 -8.75
N PRO A 92 -4.41 -20.34 -7.96
CA PRO A 92 -3.83 -21.56 -8.47
C PRO A 92 -4.89 -22.38 -9.23
N HIS A 93 -4.46 -23.02 -10.32
CA HIS A 93 -5.26 -23.91 -11.15
C HIS A 93 -4.80 -25.37 -11.08
N VAL A 94 -3.51 -25.58 -10.78
CA VAL A 94 -2.88 -26.90 -10.71
C VAL A 94 -2.39 -27.18 -9.29
N GLY A 95 -2.78 -28.33 -8.75
CA GLY A 95 -2.37 -28.76 -7.42
C GLY A 95 -0.90 -29.14 -7.36
N GLY A 96 -0.22 -28.79 -6.27
CA GLY A 96 1.21 -29.06 -6.04
C GLY A 96 2.16 -28.24 -6.91
N ALA A 97 1.65 -27.25 -7.64
CA ALA A 97 2.47 -26.39 -8.48
C ALA A 97 3.41 -25.49 -7.66
N SER A 98 4.58 -25.17 -8.24
CA SER A 98 5.61 -24.34 -7.61
C SER A 98 6.35 -23.56 -8.67
N THR A 99 6.37 -22.23 -8.58
CA THR A 99 7.03 -21.37 -9.56
C THR A 99 7.52 -20.06 -8.96
N ASN A 100 8.30 -19.29 -9.71
CA ASN A 100 8.70 -17.95 -9.33
C ASN A 100 7.73 -16.90 -9.90
N MET A 101 7.65 -15.78 -9.19
CA MET A 101 6.99 -14.58 -9.68
C MET A 101 7.82 -13.36 -9.31
N THR A 102 7.96 -12.42 -10.23
CA THR A 102 8.59 -11.12 -10.01
C THR A 102 7.56 -10.03 -10.27
N VAL A 103 7.43 -9.10 -9.33
CA VAL A 103 6.56 -7.93 -9.47
C VAL A 103 7.43 -6.69 -9.43
N ILE A 104 7.36 -5.88 -10.49
CA ILE A 104 8.06 -4.61 -10.62
C ILE A 104 7.03 -3.49 -10.55
N THR A 105 7.33 -2.53 -9.70
CA THR A 105 6.49 -1.36 -9.47
C THR A 105 7.32 -0.09 -9.63
N ASN A 106 6.66 1.07 -9.63
CA ASN A 106 7.32 2.37 -9.67
C ASN A 106 8.19 2.69 -8.44
N ARG A 107 8.12 1.92 -7.34
CA ARG A 107 8.96 2.15 -6.14
C ARG A 107 9.84 0.96 -5.80
N HIS A 108 9.36 -0.27 -5.99
CA HIS A 108 10.05 -1.48 -5.53
C HIS A 108 10.01 -2.64 -6.53
N SER A 109 10.92 -3.60 -6.31
CA SER A 109 10.93 -4.88 -7.01
C SER A 109 10.78 -6.01 -5.99
N TYR A 110 9.89 -6.95 -6.26
CA TYR A 110 9.55 -8.04 -5.37
C TYR A 110 9.84 -9.38 -6.03
N SER A 111 10.49 -10.28 -5.30
CA SER A 111 10.74 -11.65 -5.72
C SER A 111 9.92 -12.62 -4.88
N PHE A 112 9.13 -13.47 -5.54
CA PHE A 112 8.23 -14.41 -4.90
C PHE A 112 8.51 -15.85 -5.33
N HIS A 113 8.29 -16.77 -4.39
CA HIS A 113 8.17 -18.20 -4.65
C HIS A 113 6.73 -18.62 -4.36
N LEU A 114 5.96 -18.93 -5.41
CA LEU A 114 4.58 -19.38 -5.32
C LEU A 114 4.53 -20.89 -5.10
N ARG A 115 3.68 -21.35 -4.18
CA ARG A 115 3.48 -22.77 -3.87
C ARG A 115 1.99 -23.05 -3.67
N GLU A 116 1.51 -24.17 -4.19
CA GLU A 116 0.15 -24.68 -3.94
C GLU A 116 0.20 -25.88 -2.98
N GLY A 117 -0.65 -25.87 -1.96
CA GLY A 117 -0.95 -27.05 -1.13
C GLY A 117 0.19 -27.57 -0.26
N GLN A 118 1.26 -26.78 -0.03
CA GLN A 118 2.48 -27.24 0.63
C GLN A 118 2.47 -27.17 2.16
N ILE A 119 1.56 -26.44 2.78
CA ILE A 119 1.41 -26.41 4.24
C ILE A 119 0.21 -27.26 4.67
N GLN A 120 0.48 -28.32 5.43
CA GLN A 120 -0.54 -29.21 5.96
C GLN A 120 -1.36 -28.53 7.08
N GLY A 121 -2.70 -28.50 6.92
CA GLY A 121 -3.65 -27.95 7.89
C GLY A 121 -4.43 -26.72 7.37
N ARG A 122 -5.51 -26.32 8.08
CA ARG A 122 -6.40 -25.19 7.67
C ARG A 122 -5.72 -23.81 7.60
N THR A 123 -4.46 -23.74 7.98
CA THR A 123 -3.68 -22.51 8.19
C THR A 123 -2.60 -22.33 7.14
N GLY A 124 -2.50 -23.28 6.20
CA GLY A 124 -1.47 -23.33 5.19
C GLY A 124 -1.70 -22.44 3.99
N MET A 125 -2.90 -21.90 3.83
CA MET A 125 -3.26 -20.99 2.75
C MET A 125 -3.22 -19.54 3.22
N PHE A 126 -2.73 -18.65 2.37
CA PHE A 126 -2.80 -17.22 2.63
C PHE A 126 -4.05 -16.65 1.97
N PHE A 127 -4.87 -15.95 2.75
CA PHE A 127 -5.98 -15.17 2.22
C PHE A 127 -5.47 -13.81 1.75
N GLU A 128 -4.66 -13.18 2.60
CA GLU A 128 -4.12 -11.85 2.35
C GLU A 128 -2.66 -11.80 2.80
N VAL A 129 -1.81 -11.11 2.05
CA VAL A 129 -0.42 -10.81 2.39
C VAL A 129 -0.21 -9.31 2.30
N ARG A 130 0.23 -8.68 3.39
CA ARG A 130 0.48 -7.24 3.47
C ARG A 130 1.97 -6.96 3.61
N PHE A 131 2.50 -6.06 2.79
CA PHE A 131 3.86 -5.57 2.96
C PHE A 131 3.94 -4.39 3.92
N GLN A 132 4.94 -4.44 4.82
CA GLN A 132 5.35 -3.36 5.70
C GLN A 132 6.74 -2.89 5.32
N TYR A 133 6.99 -1.60 5.40
CA TYR A 133 8.21 -0.98 4.92
C TYR A 133 8.99 -0.42 6.13
N PRO A 134 10.23 -0.86 6.40
CA PRO A 134 11.02 -0.38 7.53
C PRO A 134 11.19 1.14 7.57
N GLU A 135 11.28 1.78 6.42
CA GLU A 135 11.37 3.22 6.22
C GLU A 135 10.11 3.96 6.67
N ASP A 136 8.92 3.36 6.49
CA ASP A 136 7.65 3.89 6.99
C ASP A 136 7.54 3.76 8.52
N ARG A 137 8.29 2.81 9.10
CA ARG A 137 8.38 2.58 10.55
C ARG A 137 9.47 3.43 11.20
N ARG A 138 10.24 4.22 10.45
CA ARG A 138 11.05 5.26 11.10
C ARG A 138 10.03 6.16 11.81
N PRO A 139 10.05 6.22 13.16
CA PRO A 139 9.36 7.32 13.80
C PRO A 139 9.95 8.55 13.13
N ASN A 140 9.13 9.52 12.76
CA ASN A 140 9.63 10.87 12.54
C ASN A 140 10.28 11.30 13.87
N THR A 141 11.53 10.91 14.11
CA THR A 141 12.36 11.38 15.22
C THR A 141 12.79 12.83 15.00
N SER A 142 12.29 13.43 13.93
CA SER A 142 12.24 14.85 13.64
C SER A 142 10.83 15.32 13.20
N ALA A 143 9.76 14.78 13.79
CA ALA A 143 8.56 15.59 13.95
C ALA A 143 8.86 16.53 15.12
N PRO A 144 9.15 17.83 14.91
CA PRO A 144 9.16 18.76 16.03
C PRO A 144 7.83 18.59 16.77
N LYS A 145 7.89 18.49 18.10
CA LYS A 145 6.68 18.59 18.92
C LYS A 145 5.88 19.81 18.45
N GLY A 146 4.68 19.57 17.91
CA GLY A 146 3.63 20.57 17.85
C GLY A 146 3.69 21.61 16.72
N TYR A 147 4.19 21.31 15.52
CA TYR A 147 3.71 22.08 14.34
C TYR A 147 2.57 21.33 13.67
N GLU A 148 1.37 21.55 14.20
CA GLU A 148 0.15 21.22 13.48
C GLU A 148 -0.12 22.39 12.52
N ALA A 149 0.00 22.13 11.21
CA ALA A 149 -0.28 23.17 10.23
C ALA A 149 -1.69 23.73 10.47
N PRO A 150 -1.88 25.06 10.49
CA PRO A 150 -3.18 25.67 10.74
C PRO A 150 -4.23 25.08 9.80
N ARG A 151 -5.28 24.50 10.38
CA ARG A 151 -6.36 23.89 9.61
C ARG A 151 -7.37 24.96 9.22
N ASN A 152 -7.60 25.13 7.92
CA ASN A 152 -8.65 26.00 7.42
C ASN A 152 -9.92 25.17 7.16
N TYR A 153 -10.98 25.44 7.92
CA TYR A 153 -12.29 24.79 7.77
C TYR A 153 -13.29 25.65 6.98
N ALA A 154 -12.85 26.76 6.40
CA ALA A 154 -13.69 27.69 5.65
C ALA A 154 -14.06 27.11 4.27
N TYR A 155 -14.93 26.10 4.30
CA TYR A 155 -15.43 25.41 3.12
C TYR A 155 -16.96 25.33 3.19
N VAL A 156 -17.61 25.75 2.10
CA VAL A 156 -19.07 25.73 1.97
C VAL A 156 -19.45 24.75 0.87
N ALA A 157 -20.31 23.79 1.19
CA ALA A 157 -20.81 22.81 0.24
C ALA A 157 -22.22 23.18 -0.25
N SER A 158 -22.41 23.15 -1.56
CA SER A 158 -23.67 23.33 -2.28
C SER A 158 -24.05 22.03 -3.00
N GLY A 159 -25.35 21.73 -3.04
CA GLY A 159 -25.88 20.45 -3.54
C GLY A 159 -26.26 19.47 -2.44
N THR A 160 -27.07 18.48 -2.80
CA THR A 160 -27.61 17.47 -1.89
C THR A 160 -27.29 16.08 -2.42
N GLY A 161 -26.92 15.16 -1.52
CA GLY A 161 -26.61 13.77 -1.86
C GLY A 161 -26.14 13.02 -0.63
N ASP A 162 -26.24 11.70 -0.65
CA ASP A 162 -25.74 10.79 0.40
C ASP A 162 -24.20 10.76 0.46
N PHE A 163 -23.53 11.32 -0.54
CA PHE A 163 -22.08 11.48 -0.65
C PHE A 163 -21.59 12.88 -0.22
N ARG A 164 -22.42 13.67 0.47
CA ARG A 164 -22.01 14.98 1.00
C ARG A 164 -20.99 14.80 2.13
N PRO A 165 -19.81 15.44 2.07
CA PRO A 165 -18.85 15.35 3.17
C PRO A 165 -19.42 16.04 4.42
N SER A 166 -19.16 15.43 5.57
CA SER A 166 -19.51 15.98 6.89
C SER A 166 -18.53 17.06 7.34
N SER A 167 -17.29 17.04 6.83
CA SER A 167 -16.28 18.06 7.10
C SER A 167 -15.31 18.18 5.93
N VAL A 168 -14.89 19.41 5.63
CA VAL A 168 -13.83 19.71 4.69
C VAL A 168 -12.86 20.71 5.33
N TYR A 169 -11.57 20.42 5.25
CA TYR A 169 -10.54 21.36 5.68
C TYR A 169 -9.27 21.23 4.86
N ASP A 170 -8.42 22.23 4.90
CA ASP A 170 -7.06 22.16 4.36
C ASP A 170 -5.99 22.51 5.39
N ASP A 171 -4.77 22.03 5.17
CA ASP A 171 -3.57 22.34 5.97
C ASP A 171 -2.57 23.22 5.19
N GLY A 172 -3.03 23.90 4.14
CA GLY A 172 -2.19 24.65 3.20
C GLY A 172 -1.47 23.79 2.15
N ARG A 173 -1.43 22.45 2.29
CA ARG A 173 -0.79 21.53 1.34
C ARG A 173 -1.74 20.47 0.78
N PHE A 174 -2.68 20.00 1.59
CA PHE A 174 -3.68 19.00 1.25
C PHE A 174 -5.07 19.48 1.65
N THR A 175 -6.08 19.04 0.90
CA THR A 175 -7.49 19.19 1.28
C THR A 175 -8.03 17.84 1.72
N TYR A 176 -8.74 17.82 2.83
CA TYR A 176 -9.29 16.64 3.47
C TYR A 176 -10.81 16.70 3.43
N PHE A 177 -11.44 15.63 2.95
CA PHE A 177 -12.88 15.46 2.87
C PHE A 177 -13.26 14.28 3.74
N THR A 178 -13.96 14.52 4.84
CA THR A 178 -14.49 13.46 5.69
C THR A 178 -15.93 13.19 5.30
N PHE A 179 -16.24 11.93 5.01
CA PHE A 179 -17.57 11.49 4.62
C PHE A 179 -18.27 10.74 5.78
N PRO A 180 -19.61 10.71 5.82
CA PRO A 180 -20.33 9.77 6.66
C PRO A 180 -19.92 8.31 6.38
N GLU A 181 -19.94 7.43 7.38
CA GLU A 181 -19.45 6.03 7.22
C GLU A 181 -20.19 5.23 6.14
N ASN A 182 -21.47 5.54 5.90
CA ASN A 182 -22.31 4.87 4.90
C ASN A 182 -22.45 5.67 3.59
N ALA A 183 -21.65 6.73 3.41
CA ALA A 183 -21.70 7.55 2.21
C ALA A 183 -21.11 6.80 1.01
N ARG A 184 -21.75 6.92 -0.16
CA ARG A 184 -21.15 6.46 -1.41
C ARG A 184 -19.91 7.32 -1.70
N GLN A 185 -18.83 6.67 -2.15
CA GLN A 185 -17.57 7.36 -2.46
C GLN A 185 -17.69 8.10 -3.80
N PRO A 186 -17.62 9.45 -3.83
CA PRO A 186 -17.66 10.20 -5.07
C PRO A 186 -16.30 10.23 -5.78
N ALA A 187 -16.30 10.59 -7.06
CA ALA A 187 -15.12 11.07 -7.76
C ALA A 187 -14.85 12.54 -7.37
N LEU A 188 -13.60 12.88 -7.06
CA LEU A 188 -13.21 14.24 -6.66
C LEU A 188 -12.49 14.94 -7.81
N PHE A 189 -12.82 16.22 -8.01
CA PHE A 189 -12.23 17.08 -9.03
C PHE A 189 -11.87 18.44 -8.44
N LYS A 190 -10.77 19.03 -8.92
CA LYS A 190 -10.57 20.48 -8.81
C LYS A 190 -11.45 21.16 -9.86
N ALA A 191 -12.11 22.23 -9.48
CA ALA A 191 -12.85 23.08 -10.40
C ALA A 191 -12.23 24.49 -10.44
N ASP A 192 -12.44 25.20 -11.54
CA ASP A 192 -12.21 26.64 -11.62
C ASP A 192 -13.52 27.42 -11.47
N ALA A 193 -13.45 28.75 -11.54
CA ALA A 193 -14.61 29.63 -11.40
C ALA A 193 -15.65 29.45 -12.53
N ASP A 194 -15.23 28.90 -13.67
CA ASP A 194 -16.08 28.58 -14.81
C ASP A 194 -16.69 27.17 -14.70
N GLY A 195 -16.40 26.45 -13.62
CA GLY A 195 -16.90 25.09 -13.36
C GLY A 195 -16.16 23.99 -14.14
N ARG A 196 -14.99 24.27 -14.73
CA ARG A 196 -14.23 23.27 -15.49
C ARG A 196 -13.48 22.35 -14.53
N GLU A 197 -13.76 21.07 -14.64
CA GLU A 197 -13.26 20.04 -13.75
C GLU A 197 -11.91 19.47 -14.23
N ARG A 198 -11.01 19.18 -13.28
CA ARG A 198 -9.73 18.49 -13.50
C ARG A 198 -9.57 17.37 -12.49
N THR A 199 -9.12 16.21 -12.98
CA THR A 199 -8.86 15.04 -12.14
C THR A 199 -7.74 15.31 -11.14
N VAL A 200 -7.83 14.66 -9.98
CA VAL A 200 -6.84 14.77 -8.90
C VAL A 200 -6.46 13.40 -8.37
N ASN A 201 -5.22 13.30 -7.92
CA ASN A 201 -4.77 12.15 -7.14
C ASN A 201 -5.20 12.33 -5.69
N TRP A 202 -5.77 11.29 -5.10
CA TRP A 202 -6.20 11.26 -3.72
C TRP A 202 -5.81 9.94 -3.04
N THR A 203 -5.79 9.96 -1.72
CA THR A 203 -5.56 8.80 -0.84
C THR A 203 -6.65 8.78 0.21
N GLN A 204 -7.09 7.62 0.66
CA GLN A 204 -8.14 7.51 1.69
C GLN A 204 -7.66 6.73 2.91
N GLN A 205 -8.06 7.22 4.08
CA GLN A 205 -7.86 6.57 5.36
C GLN A 205 -9.19 6.59 6.12
N GLY A 206 -9.80 5.42 6.30
CA GLY A 206 -11.15 5.32 6.84
C GLY A 206 -12.16 6.06 5.95
N ASN A 207 -12.93 6.98 6.55
CA ASN A 207 -13.90 7.81 5.87
C ASN A 207 -13.35 9.17 5.40
N THR A 208 -12.03 9.38 5.49
CA THR A 208 -11.40 10.66 5.10
C THR A 208 -10.57 10.48 3.84
N VAL A 209 -10.92 11.26 2.81
CA VAL A 209 -10.18 11.38 1.57
C VAL A 209 -9.26 12.59 1.65
N ARG A 210 -7.98 12.35 1.41
CA ARG A 210 -6.94 13.38 1.35
C ARG A 210 -6.52 13.59 -0.10
N VAL A 211 -6.62 14.84 -0.54
CA VAL A 211 -6.32 15.27 -1.91
C VAL A 211 -5.12 16.19 -1.93
N LEU A 212 -4.26 16.05 -2.94
CA LEU A 212 -3.09 16.90 -3.11
C LEU A 212 -3.47 18.34 -3.54
N GLY A 213 -3.05 19.31 -2.74
CA GLY A 213 -3.22 20.74 -2.96
C GLY A 213 -4.47 21.33 -2.33
N VAL A 214 -4.50 22.66 -2.32
CA VAL A 214 -5.64 23.50 -1.93
C VAL A 214 -6.20 24.14 -3.20
N ASN A 215 -7.52 24.21 -3.32
CA ASN A 215 -8.17 24.79 -4.50
C ASN A 215 -9.41 25.59 -4.10
N PRO A 216 -9.73 26.71 -4.79
CA PRO A 216 -10.91 27.50 -4.47
C PRO A 216 -12.23 26.75 -4.67
N PHE A 217 -12.30 25.85 -5.66
CA PHE A 217 -13.51 25.08 -5.95
C PHE A 217 -13.20 23.59 -6.09
N TRP A 218 -14.06 22.76 -5.53
CA TRP A 218 -14.02 21.32 -5.67
C TRP A 218 -15.37 20.82 -6.15
N THR A 219 -15.36 19.80 -6.99
CA THR A 219 -16.58 19.11 -7.40
C THR A 219 -16.49 17.64 -7.05
N LEU A 220 -17.51 17.14 -6.37
CA LEU A 220 -17.67 15.75 -5.99
C LEU A 220 -18.80 15.18 -6.83
N ARG A 221 -18.58 14.09 -7.55
CA ARG A 221 -19.56 13.52 -8.50
C ARG A 221 -19.85 12.06 -8.26
N ILE A 222 -21.11 11.70 -8.45
CA ILE A 222 -21.60 10.32 -8.68
C ILE A 222 -22.57 10.37 -9.85
N GLY A 223 -22.17 9.83 -11.00
CA GLY A 223 -22.96 9.95 -12.24
C GLY A 223 -23.25 11.42 -12.58
N ASP A 224 -24.53 11.75 -12.70
CA ASP A 224 -25.01 13.10 -13.00
C ASP A 224 -25.18 13.99 -11.75
N GLU A 225 -25.13 13.40 -10.54
CA GLU A 225 -25.20 14.13 -9.28
C GLU A 225 -23.87 14.81 -8.96
N ALA A 226 -23.93 16.05 -8.47
CA ALA A 226 -22.75 16.83 -8.11
C ALA A 226 -22.95 17.60 -6.80
N ILE A 227 -21.89 17.65 -5.99
CA ILE A 227 -21.75 18.53 -4.83
C ILE A 227 -20.56 19.44 -5.10
N CYS A 228 -20.80 20.74 -5.09
CA CYS A 228 -19.76 21.75 -5.29
C CYS A 228 -19.32 22.28 -3.93
N ILE A 229 -18.01 22.39 -3.72
CA ILE A 229 -17.44 22.88 -2.46
C ILE A 229 -16.55 24.08 -2.78
N GLN A 230 -16.88 25.22 -2.19
CA GLN A 230 -16.12 26.44 -2.32
C GLN A 230 -15.31 26.67 -1.05
N ARG A 231 -14.02 26.96 -1.22
CA ARG A 231 -13.17 27.49 -0.16
C ARG A 231 -13.48 28.97 0.00
N ASP A 232 -13.90 29.36 1.19
CA ASP A 232 -14.10 30.75 1.55
C ASP A 232 -12.76 31.36 1.99
N GLU A 233 -12.20 32.21 1.14
CA GLU A 233 -10.90 32.86 1.38
C GLU A 233 -11.02 34.11 2.26
N THR A 234 -12.22 34.48 2.70
CA THR A 234 -12.43 35.64 3.58
C THR A 234 -12.14 35.35 5.06
N ALA A 235 -11.92 34.08 5.42
CA ALA A 235 -11.67 33.65 6.80
C ALA A 235 -10.18 33.79 7.18
N LEU A 236 -9.89 34.70 8.11
CA LEU A 236 -8.58 34.80 8.77
C LEU A 236 -8.36 33.59 9.69
N THR A 237 -7.23 32.90 9.53
CA THR A 237 -6.78 31.83 10.44
C THR A 237 -6.35 32.44 11.78
N VAL A 238 -7.07 32.15 12.86
CA VAL A 238 -6.60 32.42 14.22
C VAL A 238 -5.87 31.18 14.72
N GLY A 239 -4.56 31.27 14.87
CA GLY A 239 -3.75 30.23 15.54
C GLY A 239 -3.91 30.34 17.06
N ASN A 240 -4.00 29.20 17.74
CA ASN A 240 -3.77 29.10 19.18
C ASN A 240 -2.28 28.91 19.46
#